data_AF-A0A662BLK0-F1
#
_entry.id   AF-A0A662BLK0-F1
#
_cell.length_a   1.000
_cell.length_b   1.000
_cell.length_c   1.000
_cell.angle_alpha   90.00
_cell.angle_beta   90.00
_cell.angle_gamma   90.00
#
_symmetry.space_group_name_H-M   'P 1'
#
loop_
_entity.id
_entity.type
_entity.pdbx_description
1 polymer ?
#
loop_
_entity_poly.entity_id
_entity_poly.type
_entity_poly.pdbx_seq_one_letter_code
_entity_poly.pdbx_strand_id
1 'polypeptide(L)'
;MSKVYCLFVLFFFFVAPGAGLAQDDVSPEKIAEYKANVQSLVDFLEYSFNTLGNPKTSARDKDVIINQSYSKIFRDADVQIEDDLDDDRVTLINKDVQAYLKDIDFFFSEVEFALNVSSIDQHFTADKELYFLVTLTRTLTGITIMGENVSSNKERFIEVNFDDVTQDLRIVSIYTTKIDEKDELFAWWNSMPEAWRHVIGHEAIITDTIRLSNVIEINDTMAIAQYYGMKVVPVDTILVFDGDTMHIEETDTIEGLFLDTLT
;
A
#
# COMPACT_ATOMS: atom_id res chain seq x y z
N MET A 1 -67.68 -33.90 43.00
CA MET A 1 -66.91 -32.79 43.60
C MET A 1 -65.61 -32.65 42.82
N SER A 2 -65.55 -31.71 41.87
CA SER A 2 -64.41 -31.57 40.96
C SER A 2 -63.72 -30.23 41.21
N LYS A 3 -62.41 -30.29 41.44
CA LYS A 3 -61.54 -29.17 41.82
C LYS A 3 -61.16 -28.36 40.57
N VAL A 4 -61.34 -27.04 40.65
CA VAL A 4 -60.82 -26.09 39.67
C VAL A 4 -59.33 -25.90 39.94
N TYR A 5 -58.48 -26.12 38.94
CA TYR A 5 -57.06 -25.76 38.98
C TYR A 5 -56.85 -24.51 38.14
N CYS A 6 -56.46 -23.40 38.79
CA CYS A 6 -55.99 -22.19 38.13
C CYS A 6 -54.59 -22.45 37.54
N LEU A 7 -54.45 -22.28 36.23
CA LEU A 7 -53.17 -22.30 35.53
C LEU A 7 -52.57 -20.88 35.60
N PHE A 8 -51.51 -20.70 36.39
CA PHE A 8 -50.70 -19.48 36.40
C PHE A 8 -49.55 -19.69 35.40
N VAL A 9 -49.62 -19.05 34.23
CA VAL A 9 -48.51 -19.01 33.26
C VAL A 9 -47.62 -17.83 33.64
N LEU A 10 -46.46 -18.13 34.22
CA LEU A 10 -45.45 -17.17 34.62
C LEU A 10 -44.49 -16.99 33.44
N PHE A 11 -44.64 -15.91 32.70
CA PHE A 11 -43.77 -15.55 31.57
C PHE A 11 -42.47 -14.94 32.14
N PHE A 12 -41.43 -15.77 32.29
CA PHE A 12 -40.10 -15.30 32.65
C PHE A 12 -39.45 -14.67 31.42
N PHE A 13 -39.41 -13.34 31.36
CA PHE A 13 -38.50 -12.61 30.48
C PHE A 13 -37.08 -12.81 30.99
N PHE A 14 -36.33 -13.71 30.34
CA PHE A 14 -34.89 -13.83 30.53
C PHE A 14 -34.23 -12.65 29.82
N VAL A 15 -33.99 -11.56 30.56
CA VAL A 15 -33.07 -10.51 30.11
C VAL A 15 -31.67 -11.10 30.20
N ALA A 16 -31.14 -11.54 29.07
CA ALA A 16 -29.72 -11.87 28.98
C ALA A 16 -28.95 -10.59 29.34
N PRO A 17 -27.99 -10.63 30.29
CA PRO A 17 -27.07 -9.53 30.43
C PRO A 17 -26.31 -9.43 29.10
N GLY A 18 -26.49 -8.31 28.41
CA GLY A 18 -25.63 -7.96 27.28
C GLY A 18 -24.20 -7.98 27.80
N ALA A 19 -23.42 -8.97 27.38
CA ALA A 19 -21.98 -8.88 27.42
C ALA A 19 -21.62 -7.69 26.54
N GLY A 20 -21.40 -6.52 27.16
CA GLY A 20 -20.64 -5.48 26.53
C GLY A 20 -19.31 -6.11 26.15
N LEU A 21 -19.01 -6.19 24.86
CA LEU A 21 -17.69 -6.52 24.38
C LEU A 21 -16.76 -5.45 24.96
N ALA A 22 -16.00 -5.81 25.98
CA ALA A 22 -14.82 -5.06 26.34
C ALA A 22 -13.92 -5.09 25.11
N GLN A 23 -13.77 -3.93 24.47
CA GLN A 23 -12.70 -3.73 23.50
C GLN A 23 -11.42 -3.73 24.35
N ASP A 24 -10.71 -4.87 24.38
CA ASP A 24 -9.44 -5.00 25.08
C ASP A 24 -8.43 -4.05 24.40
N ASP A 25 -8.21 -2.90 25.02
CA ASP A 25 -7.04 -2.07 24.74
C ASP A 25 -5.81 -2.93 25.08
N VAL A 26 -4.97 -3.23 24.08
CA VAL A 26 -3.81 -4.11 24.25
C VAL A 26 -2.92 -3.55 25.36
N SER A 27 -2.65 -4.35 26.39
CA SER A 27 -1.92 -3.86 27.56
C SER A 27 -0.49 -3.41 27.18
N PRO A 28 0.08 -2.42 27.89
CA PRO A 28 1.45 -1.95 27.62
C PRO A 28 2.49 -3.08 27.68
N GLU A 29 2.30 -4.07 28.55
CA GLU A 29 3.16 -5.25 28.66
C GLU A 29 3.09 -6.10 27.39
N LYS A 30 1.89 -6.27 26.82
CA LYS A 30 1.68 -7.05 25.60
C LYS A 30 2.27 -6.35 24.37
N ILE A 31 2.15 -5.02 24.30
CA ILE A 31 2.84 -4.22 23.29
C ILE A 31 4.37 -4.40 23.38
N ALA A 32 4.94 -4.40 24.59
CA ALA A 32 6.37 -4.60 24.77
C ALA A 32 6.82 -6.00 24.30
N GLU A 33 6.01 -7.03 24.57
CA GLU A 33 6.22 -8.39 24.06
C GLU A 33 6.20 -8.41 22.52
N TYR A 34 5.20 -7.76 21.90
CA TYR A 34 5.12 -7.68 20.44
C TYR A 34 6.31 -6.96 19.83
N LYS A 35 6.78 -5.86 20.42
CA LYS A 35 8.00 -5.18 19.94
C LYS A 35 9.23 -6.08 20.02
N ALA A 36 9.36 -6.91 21.06
CA ALA A 36 10.45 -7.88 21.16
C ALA A 36 10.36 -8.99 20.10
N ASN A 37 9.14 -9.43 19.78
CA ASN A 37 8.91 -10.38 18.69
C ASN A 37 9.23 -9.75 17.32
N VAL A 38 8.83 -8.50 17.08
CA VAL A 38 9.18 -7.73 15.88
C VAL A 38 10.70 -7.64 15.72
N GLN A 39 11.43 -7.32 16.80
CA GLN A 39 12.91 -7.33 16.77
C GLN A 39 13.46 -8.70 16.34
N SER A 40 12.89 -9.79 16.90
CA SER A 40 13.31 -11.15 16.55
C SER A 40 13.06 -11.50 15.06
N LEU A 41 12.02 -10.94 14.45
CA LEU A 41 11.76 -11.08 13.01
C LEU A 41 12.85 -10.39 12.19
N VAL A 42 13.27 -9.18 12.58
CA VAL A 42 14.35 -8.44 11.92
C VAL A 42 15.70 -9.15 12.08
N ASP A 43 15.99 -9.68 13.27
CA ASP A 43 17.20 -10.46 13.52
C ASP A 43 17.27 -11.72 12.64
N PHE A 44 16.13 -12.41 12.48
CA PHE A 44 16.04 -13.57 11.60
C PHE A 44 16.15 -13.19 10.12
N LEU A 45 15.62 -12.02 9.73
CA LEU A 45 15.78 -11.47 8.38
C LEU A 45 17.26 -11.21 8.08
N GLU A 46 17.98 -10.53 8.97
CA GLU A 46 19.42 -10.29 8.85
C GLU A 46 20.20 -11.60 8.76
N TYR A 47 19.90 -12.56 9.64
CA TYR A 47 20.51 -13.90 9.59
C TYR A 47 20.28 -14.59 8.25
N SER A 48 19.07 -14.49 7.70
CA SER A 48 18.71 -15.09 6.41
C SER A 48 19.50 -14.44 5.27
N PHE A 49 19.54 -13.11 5.22
CA PHE A 49 20.30 -12.37 4.22
C PHE A 49 21.79 -12.69 4.27
N ASN A 50 22.39 -12.71 5.46
CA ASN A 50 23.80 -13.05 5.65
C ASN A 50 24.10 -14.52 5.32
N THR A 51 23.15 -15.42 5.54
CA THR A 51 23.31 -16.82 5.16
C THR A 51 23.31 -16.99 3.64
N LEU A 52 22.45 -16.25 2.94
CA LEU A 52 22.41 -16.20 1.47
C LEU A 52 23.67 -15.55 0.88
N GLY A 53 24.14 -14.46 1.49
CA GLY A 53 25.35 -13.75 1.09
C GLY A 53 26.68 -14.45 1.41
N ASN A 54 26.66 -15.54 2.19
CA ASN A 54 27.87 -16.23 2.59
C ASN A 54 28.31 -17.30 1.57
N PRO A 55 29.54 -17.23 1.01
CA PRO A 55 30.03 -18.17 0.00
C PRO A 55 30.27 -19.59 0.54
N LYS A 56 30.32 -19.77 1.86
CA LYS A 56 30.49 -21.08 2.50
C LYS A 56 29.17 -21.80 2.75
N THR A 57 28.03 -21.12 2.63
CA THR A 57 26.72 -21.73 2.76
C THR A 57 26.44 -22.64 1.57
N SER A 58 25.90 -23.84 1.81
CA SER A 58 25.59 -24.77 0.73
C SER A 58 24.41 -24.27 -0.10
N ALA A 59 24.40 -24.55 -1.40
CA ALA A 59 23.29 -24.21 -2.28
C ALA A 59 21.94 -24.78 -1.79
N ARG A 60 21.97 -25.95 -1.13
CA ARG A 60 20.78 -26.56 -0.53
C ARG A 60 20.23 -25.71 0.61
N ASP A 61 21.09 -25.19 1.48
CA ASP A 61 20.64 -24.39 2.63
C ASP A 61 20.10 -23.04 2.15
N LYS A 62 20.73 -22.44 1.14
CA LYS A 62 20.22 -21.23 0.47
C LYS A 62 18.84 -21.47 -0.15
N ASP A 63 18.66 -22.59 -0.86
CA ASP A 63 17.37 -22.98 -1.45
C ASP A 63 16.28 -23.14 -0.39
N VAL A 64 16.60 -23.73 0.77
CA VAL A 64 15.67 -23.86 1.90
C VAL A 64 15.27 -22.48 2.46
N ILE A 65 16.18 -21.50 2.50
CA ILE A 65 15.84 -20.15 2.93
C ILE A 65 14.87 -19.50 1.94
N ILE A 66 15.22 -19.52 0.65
CA ILE A 66 14.46 -18.90 -0.43
C ILE A 66 13.05 -19.50 -0.57
N ASN A 67 12.92 -20.82 -0.45
CA ASN A 67 11.67 -21.51 -0.79
C ASN A 67 10.83 -21.93 0.41
N GLN A 68 11.38 -21.95 1.62
CA GLN A 68 10.68 -22.49 2.80
C GLN A 68 10.81 -21.59 4.02
N SER A 69 12.03 -21.21 4.40
CA SER A 69 12.22 -20.55 5.71
C SER A 69 11.75 -19.11 5.72
N TYR A 70 11.66 -18.43 4.57
CA TYR A 70 11.10 -17.09 4.47
C TYR A 70 9.67 -17.01 5.03
N SER A 71 8.87 -18.07 4.89
CA SER A 71 7.50 -18.15 5.40
C SER A 71 7.42 -18.25 6.92
N LYS A 72 8.52 -18.08 7.64
CA LYS A 72 8.54 -17.92 9.10
C LYS A 72 8.42 -16.45 9.53
N ILE A 73 8.79 -15.52 8.66
CA ILE A 73 8.83 -14.08 8.98
C ILE A 73 7.95 -13.25 8.06
N PHE A 74 7.76 -13.68 6.81
CA PHE A 74 6.87 -12.98 5.86
C PHE A 74 5.45 -13.54 5.94
N ARG A 75 4.48 -12.70 5.60
CA ARG A 75 3.07 -13.09 5.49
C ARG A 75 2.88 -14.17 4.42
N ASP A 76 3.39 -13.90 3.22
CA ASP A 76 3.34 -14.81 2.07
C ASP A 76 4.47 -14.49 1.08
N ALA A 77 4.47 -15.19 -0.08
CA ALA A 77 5.45 -14.97 -1.14
C ALA A 77 5.28 -13.63 -1.86
N ASP A 78 4.06 -13.10 -1.87
CA ASP A 78 3.64 -11.92 -2.64
C ASP A 78 3.94 -10.60 -1.88
N VAL A 79 4.49 -10.70 -0.66
CA VAL A 79 5.03 -9.55 0.07
C VAL A 79 6.09 -8.86 -0.77
N GLN A 80 5.93 -7.54 -0.90
CA GLN A 80 6.78 -6.69 -1.73
C GLN A 80 7.97 -6.14 -0.93
N ILE A 81 9.15 -6.25 -1.51
CA ILE A 81 10.41 -5.72 -1.01
C ILE A 81 11.00 -4.79 -2.07
N GLU A 82 11.28 -3.55 -1.70
CA GLU A 82 11.95 -2.61 -2.58
C GLU A 82 13.37 -3.10 -2.92
N ASP A 83 13.66 -3.21 -4.22
CA ASP A 83 14.92 -3.70 -4.76
C ASP A 83 16.03 -2.67 -4.58
N ASP A 84 16.88 -2.91 -3.60
CA ASP A 84 17.92 -1.97 -3.18
C ASP A 84 19.35 -2.53 -3.27
N LEU A 85 19.50 -3.69 -3.89
CA LEU A 85 20.77 -4.42 -4.02
C LEU A 85 21.72 -3.77 -5.04
N ASP A 86 21.19 -2.91 -5.91
CA ASP A 86 21.93 -2.15 -6.92
C ASP A 86 21.78 -0.64 -6.65
N ASP A 87 22.89 0.03 -6.34
CA ASP A 87 22.92 1.46 -6.01
C ASP A 87 22.80 2.37 -7.24
N ASP A 88 23.15 1.87 -8.43
CA ASP A 88 23.11 2.65 -9.67
C ASP A 88 21.70 2.69 -10.29
N ARG A 89 20.74 2.02 -9.65
CA ARG A 89 19.36 1.94 -10.12
C ARG A 89 18.63 3.26 -9.94
N VAL A 90 18.12 3.80 -11.04
CA VAL A 90 17.40 5.08 -11.09
C VAL A 90 15.89 4.92 -10.80
N THR A 91 15.34 3.72 -10.95
CA THR A 91 13.91 3.44 -10.86
C THR A 91 13.59 2.53 -9.69
N LEU A 92 12.61 2.90 -8.87
CA LEU A 92 12.11 2.02 -7.82
C LEU A 92 11.43 0.80 -8.44
N ILE A 93 11.82 -0.38 -7.97
CA ILE A 93 11.24 -1.65 -8.39
C ILE A 93 10.97 -2.43 -7.11
N ASN A 94 9.77 -2.98 -7.00
CA ASN A 94 9.41 -3.90 -5.93
C ASN A 94 9.50 -5.34 -6.43
N LYS A 95 9.91 -6.23 -5.54
CA LYS A 95 10.05 -7.66 -5.82
C LYS A 95 9.32 -8.47 -4.76
N ASP A 96 8.75 -9.58 -5.20
CA ASP A 96 8.30 -10.65 -4.33
C ASP A 96 9.46 -11.17 -3.46
N VAL A 97 9.13 -11.69 -2.28
CA VAL A 97 10.13 -12.16 -1.30
C VAL A 97 11.15 -13.09 -1.93
N GLN A 98 10.69 -14.10 -2.66
CA GLN A 98 11.58 -15.11 -3.22
C GLN A 98 12.50 -14.54 -4.31
N ALA A 99 12.02 -13.57 -5.08
CA ALA A 99 12.83 -12.91 -6.11
C ALA A 99 13.94 -12.08 -5.46
N TYR A 100 13.61 -11.28 -4.44
CA TYR A 100 14.59 -10.51 -3.69
C TYR A 100 15.65 -11.42 -3.02
N LEU A 101 15.23 -12.51 -2.37
CA LEU A 101 16.15 -13.45 -1.72
C LEU A 101 17.08 -14.16 -2.72
N LYS A 102 16.57 -14.53 -3.91
CA LYS A 102 17.40 -15.11 -4.99
C LYS A 102 18.46 -14.13 -5.48
N ASP A 103 18.09 -12.86 -5.57
CA ASP A 103 18.98 -11.82 -6.05
C ASP A 103 20.17 -11.57 -5.12
N ILE A 104 19.99 -11.76 -3.80
CA ILE A 104 21.12 -11.76 -2.84
C ILE A 104 22.14 -12.87 -3.19
N ASP A 105 21.69 -14.08 -3.54
CA ASP A 105 22.59 -15.18 -3.92
C ASP A 105 23.16 -15.02 -5.34
N PHE A 106 22.43 -14.35 -6.24
CA PHE A 106 22.79 -14.22 -7.64
C PHE A 106 23.77 -13.07 -7.92
N PHE A 107 23.59 -11.90 -7.29
CA PHE A 107 24.37 -10.70 -7.63
C PHE A 107 25.70 -10.61 -6.90
N PHE A 108 25.88 -11.33 -5.79
CA PHE A 108 27.06 -11.21 -4.93
C PHE A 108 27.88 -12.49 -4.86
N SER A 109 29.20 -12.36 -4.96
CA SER A 109 30.14 -13.43 -4.60
C SER A 109 30.17 -13.62 -3.09
N GLU A 110 30.16 -12.51 -2.34
CA GLU A 110 29.98 -12.46 -0.90
C GLU A 110 29.35 -11.12 -0.52
N VAL A 111 28.42 -11.12 0.44
CA VAL A 111 27.79 -9.89 0.93
C VAL A 111 27.35 -10.04 2.37
N GLU A 112 27.52 -8.96 3.14
CA GLU A 112 27.10 -8.83 4.52
C GLU A 112 26.08 -7.69 4.65
N PHE A 113 25.05 -7.96 5.44
CA PHE A 113 23.94 -7.09 5.79
C PHE A 113 24.01 -6.82 7.29
N ALA A 114 23.86 -5.55 7.68
CA ALA A 114 23.59 -5.17 9.07
C ALA A 114 22.32 -4.34 9.13
N LEU A 115 21.31 -4.81 9.87
CA LEU A 115 20.00 -4.20 10.03
C LEU A 115 19.88 -3.56 11.42
N ASN A 116 20.27 -2.30 11.53
CA ASN A 116 20.30 -1.60 12.82
C ASN A 116 18.94 -0.94 13.08
N VAL A 117 18.12 -1.55 13.95
CA VAL A 117 16.80 -1.02 14.33
C VAL A 117 16.95 0.27 15.14
N SER A 118 16.35 1.34 14.63
CA SER A 118 16.29 2.67 15.26
C SER A 118 15.04 2.84 16.11
N SER A 119 13.87 2.44 15.59
CA SER A 119 12.60 2.49 16.31
C SER A 119 11.67 1.35 15.90
N ILE A 120 10.75 1.00 16.81
CA ILE A 120 9.60 0.13 16.55
C ILE A 120 8.37 0.86 17.07
N ASP A 121 7.61 1.44 16.14
CA ASP A 121 6.46 2.28 16.43
C ASP A 121 5.16 1.50 16.19
N GLN A 122 4.22 1.63 17.12
CA GLN A 122 2.91 0.97 17.02
C GLN A 122 1.94 1.88 16.28
N HIS A 123 1.12 1.30 15.42
CA HIS A 123 0.12 2.02 14.66
C HIS A 123 -1.14 1.16 14.51
N PHE A 124 -2.21 1.79 14.06
CA PHE A 124 -3.46 1.12 13.74
C PHE A 124 -3.90 1.50 12.34
N THR A 125 -4.37 0.52 11.57
CA THR A 125 -4.97 0.77 10.26
C THR A 125 -6.31 1.52 10.41
N ALA A 126 -6.89 1.96 9.29
CA ALA A 126 -8.24 2.55 9.29
C ALA A 126 -9.30 1.60 9.88
N ASP A 127 -9.08 0.29 9.71
CA ASP A 127 -9.92 -0.79 10.21
C ASP A 127 -9.60 -1.18 11.68
N LYS A 128 -8.74 -0.42 12.35
CA LYS A 128 -8.27 -0.62 13.73
C LYS A 128 -7.44 -1.88 13.96
N GLU A 129 -6.81 -2.40 12.91
CA GLU A 129 -5.88 -3.52 13.03
C GLU A 129 -4.51 -3.01 13.49
N LEU A 130 -3.89 -3.72 14.43
CA LEU A 130 -2.58 -3.36 14.97
C LEU A 130 -1.48 -3.70 13.96
N TYR A 131 -0.59 -2.75 13.72
CA TYR A 131 0.64 -2.99 12.99
C TYR A 131 1.82 -2.24 13.61
N PHE A 132 3.03 -2.68 13.26
CA PHE A 132 4.26 -2.08 13.71
C PHE A 132 5.06 -1.56 12.52
N LEU A 133 5.55 -0.33 12.64
CA LEU A 133 6.49 0.26 11.71
C LEU A 133 7.88 0.21 12.35
N VAL A 134 8.77 -0.56 11.74
CA VAL A 134 10.17 -0.62 12.13
C VAL A 134 10.95 0.36 11.28
N THR A 135 11.63 1.31 11.91
CA THR A 135 12.62 2.16 11.24
C THR A 135 14.00 1.60 11.52
N LEU A 136 14.79 1.33 10.48
CA LEU A 136 16.13 0.78 10.63
C LEU A 136 17.11 1.35 9.60
N THR A 137 18.39 1.25 9.89
CA THR A 137 19.46 1.52 8.93
C THR A 137 20.03 0.19 8.43
N ARG A 138 19.92 -0.03 7.12
CA ARG A 138 20.47 -1.20 6.44
C ARG A 138 21.83 -0.84 5.85
N THR A 139 22.86 -1.58 6.24
CA THR A 139 24.20 -1.49 5.64
C THR A 139 24.43 -2.71 4.75
N LEU A 140 24.94 -2.51 3.54
CA LEU A 140 25.41 -3.55 2.61
C LEU A 140 26.92 -3.38 2.47
N THR A 141 27.69 -4.45 2.63
CA THR A 141 29.09 -4.47 2.21
C THR A 141 29.43 -5.81 1.58
N GLY A 142 30.09 -5.83 0.43
CA GLY A 142 30.39 -7.09 -0.24
C GLY A 142 31.14 -6.94 -1.55
N ILE A 143 31.19 -8.05 -2.29
CA ILE A 143 31.81 -8.16 -3.60
C ILE A 143 30.77 -8.76 -4.55
N THR A 144 30.50 -8.09 -5.67
CA THR A 144 29.59 -8.58 -6.71
C THR A 144 30.14 -9.82 -7.41
N ILE A 145 29.32 -10.52 -8.21
CA ILE A 145 29.81 -11.60 -9.09
C ILE A 145 30.82 -11.11 -10.15
N MET A 146 30.87 -9.80 -10.42
CA MET A 146 31.83 -9.18 -11.33
C MET A 146 33.15 -8.80 -10.63
N GLY A 147 33.27 -9.05 -9.31
CA GLY A 147 34.46 -8.73 -8.52
C GLY A 147 34.54 -7.27 -8.07
N GLU A 148 33.43 -6.53 -8.15
CA GLU A 148 33.38 -5.12 -7.74
C GLU A 148 32.99 -5.01 -6.27
N ASN A 149 33.67 -4.13 -5.53
CA ASN A 149 33.30 -3.84 -4.14
C ASN A 149 32.04 -2.99 -4.12
N VAL A 150 31.07 -3.39 -3.31
CA VAL A 150 29.85 -2.63 -3.05
C VAL A 150 29.79 -2.26 -1.57
N SER A 151 29.35 -1.04 -1.29
CA SER A 151 29.12 -0.54 0.06
C SER A 151 27.99 0.47 0.02
N SER A 152 26.89 0.16 0.69
CA SER A 152 25.72 1.02 0.72
C SER A 152 25.16 1.13 2.14
N ASN A 153 24.61 2.29 2.46
CA ASN A 153 23.94 2.52 3.74
C ASN A 153 22.66 3.29 3.44
N LYS A 154 21.52 2.69 3.78
CA LYS A 154 20.22 3.23 3.42
C LYS A 154 19.22 3.03 4.56
N GLU A 155 18.37 4.02 4.80
CA GLU A 155 17.27 3.94 5.77
C GLU A 155 16.12 3.09 5.21
N ARG A 156 15.58 2.20 6.02
CA ARG A 156 14.52 1.26 5.65
C ARG A 156 13.39 1.31 6.65
N PHE A 157 12.21 1.04 6.12
CA PHE A 157 10.99 0.82 6.87
C PHE A 157 10.55 -0.63 6.63
N ILE A 158 10.25 -1.34 7.71
CA ILE A 158 9.62 -2.67 7.65
C ILE A 158 8.26 -2.55 8.31
N GLU A 159 7.20 -2.90 7.57
CA GLU A 159 5.86 -3.00 8.13
C GLU A 159 5.60 -4.43 8.57
N VAL A 160 5.14 -4.58 9.82
CA VAL A 160 4.82 -5.87 10.43
C VAL A 160 3.38 -5.83 10.90
N ASN A 161 2.53 -6.68 10.32
CA ASN A 161 1.14 -6.81 10.74
C ASN A 161 1.01 -7.84 11.84
N PHE A 162 0.06 -7.60 12.73
CA PHE A 162 -0.43 -8.57 13.68
C PHE A 162 -1.67 -9.27 13.10
N ASP A 163 -1.60 -10.59 12.95
CA ASP A 163 -2.76 -11.39 12.58
C ASP A 163 -3.52 -11.79 13.86
N ASP A 164 -4.70 -11.21 14.05
CA ASP A 164 -5.55 -11.48 15.22
C ASP A 164 -6.04 -12.93 15.29
N VAL A 165 -6.15 -13.63 14.15
CA VAL A 165 -6.63 -15.01 14.07
C VAL A 165 -5.52 -15.98 14.47
N THR A 166 -4.33 -15.80 13.92
CA THR A 166 -3.19 -16.68 14.22
C THR A 166 -2.37 -16.22 15.43
N GLN A 167 -2.64 -15.01 15.95
CA GLN A 167 -1.88 -14.35 17.01
C GLN A 167 -0.38 -14.30 16.69
N ASP A 168 -0.04 -14.02 15.42
CA ASP A 168 1.34 -14.05 14.90
C ASP A 168 1.68 -12.72 14.21
N LEU A 169 2.98 -12.39 14.21
CA LEU A 169 3.50 -11.16 13.62
C LEU A 169 4.23 -11.49 12.32
N ARG A 170 3.90 -10.78 11.25
CA ARG A 170 4.43 -11.06 9.92
C ARG A 170 4.84 -9.78 9.19
N ILE A 171 6.02 -9.82 8.57
CA ILE A 171 6.49 -8.78 7.66
C ILE A 171 5.58 -8.77 6.44
N VAL A 172 5.03 -7.61 6.12
CA VAL A 172 4.13 -7.39 4.97
C VAL A 172 4.73 -6.49 3.89
N SER A 173 5.77 -5.72 4.21
CA SER A 173 6.52 -4.92 3.23
C SER A 173 7.87 -4.42 3.78
N ILE A 174 8.80 -4.15 2.87
CA ILE A 174 10.09 -3.50 3.17
C ILE A 174 10.35 -2.42 2.12
N TYR A 175 10.57 -1.17 2.52
CA TYR A 175 10.71 -0.04 1.59
C TYR A 175 11.60 1.08 2.16
N THR A 176 12.00 2.03 1.31
CA THR A 176 12.94 3.13 1.65
C THR A 176 12.27 4.48 1.81
N THR A 177 11.14 4.65 1.14
CA THR A 177 10.32 5.83 1.22
C THR A 177 8.91 5.36 1.57
N LYS A 178 8.30 5.96 2.57
CA LYS A 178 6.86 5.81 2.82
C LYS A 178 6.15 6.53 1.68
N ILE A 179 6.13 5.90 0.51
CA ILE A 179 5.45 6.41 -0.67
C ILE A 179 3.97 6.24 -0.35
N ASP A 180 3.23 7.34 -0.37
CA ASP A 180 1.78 7.25 -0.46
C ASP A 180 1.50 6.57 -1.80
N GLU A 181 1.05 5.32 -1.77
CA GLU A 181 0.74 4.52 -2.96
C GLU A 181 -0.08 5.34 -3.97
N LYS A 182 -0.95 6.22 -3.46
CA LYS A 182 -1.73 7.14 -4.28
C LYS A 182 -0.87 8.11 -5.06
N ASP A 183 0.12 8.75 -4.42
CA ASP A 183 1.02 9.70 -5.07
C ASP A 183 1.82 9.03 -6.20
N GLU A 184 2.24 7.78 -6.02
CA GLU A 184 2.92 7.02 -7.07
C GLU A 184 1.98 6.63 -8.20
N LEU A 185 0.77 6.17 -7.89
CA LEU A 185 -0.24 5.86 -8.90
C LEU A 185 -0.63 7.11 -9.70
N PHE A 186 -0.72 8.27 -9.05
CA PHE A 186 -0.95 9.55 -9.72
C PHE A 186 0.24 9.93 -10.60
N ALA A 187 1.47 9.86 -10.09
CA ALA A 187 2.67 10.14 -10.88
C ALA A 187 2.80 9.20 -12.08
N TRP A 188 2.49 7.92 -11.88
CA TRP A 188 2.48 6.89 -12.93
C TRP A 188 1.41 7.19 -14.00
N TRP A 189 0.18 7.49 -13.59
CA TRP A 189 -0.89 7.85 -14.52
C TRP A 189 -0.58 9.13 -15.32
N ASN A 190 -0.08 10.16 -14.62
CA ASN A 190 0.22 11.47 -15.18
C ASN A 190 1.42 11.42 -16.15
N SER A 191 2.40 10.54 -15.90
CA SER A 191 3.57 10.35 -16.77
C SER A 191 3.31 9.42 -17.96
N MET A 192 2.21 8.67 -17.95
CA MET A 192 1.89 7.69 -18.98
C MET A 192 1.67 8.34 -20.36
N PRO A 193 2.12 7.73 -21.47
CA PRO A 193 1.74 8.20 -22.80
C PRO A 193 0.24 8.07 -23.06
N GLU A 194 -0.34 9.03 -23.80
CA GLU A 194 -1.78 9.08 -24.10
C GLU A 194 -2.33 7.77 -24.68
N ALA A 195 -1.58 7.14 -25.59
CA ALA A 195 -1.97 5.87 -26.20
C ALA A 195 -2.18 4.76 -25.15
N TRP A 196 -1.35 4.71 -24.11
CA TRP A 196 -1.49 3.72 -23.03
C TRP A 196 -2.63 4.06 -22.08
N ARG A 197 -2.86 5.34 -21.77
CA ARG A 197 -4.06 5.76 -21.02
C ARG A 197 -5.34 5.38 -21.76
N HIS A 198 -5.35 5.47 -23.08
CA HIS A 198 -6.50 5.05 -23.89
C HIS A 198 -6.74 3.55 -23.80
N VAL A 199 -5.69 2.73 -23.82
CA VAL A 199 -5.79 1.27 -23.70
C VAL A 199 -6.24 0.85 -22.29
N ILE A 200 -5.58 1.36 -21.26
CA ILE A 200 -5.80 0.96 -19.87
C ILE A 200 -7.11 1.52 -19.33
N GLY A 201 -7.39 2.79 -19.63
CA GLY A 201 -8.57 3.49 -19.12
C GLY A 201 -9.84 3.26 -19.93
N HIS A 202 -9.82 2.40 -20.97
CA HIS A 202 -10.96 2.24 -21.87
C HIS A 202 -12.21 1.71 -21.16
N GLU A 203 -12.05 0.72 -20.28
CA GLU A 203 -13.17 0.00 -19.65
C GLU A 203 -13.58 0.61 -18.30
N ALA A 204 -12.72 1.44 -17.70
CA ALA A 204 -12.99 2.05 -16.40
C ALA A 204 -13.81 3.32 -16.58
N ILE A 205 -15.00 3.36 -15.98
CA ILE A 205 -15.90 4.51 -15.95
C ILE A 205 -15.76 5.19 -14.58
N ILE A 206 -15.40 6.47 -14.57
CA ILE A 206 -15.21 7.26 -13.34
C ILE A 206 -16.53 7.92 -12.92
N THR A 207 -17.26 8.48 -13.89
CA THR A 207 -18.62 9.01 -13.72
C THR A 207 -19.46 8.62 -14.94
N ASP A 208 -20.79 8.80 -14.89
CA ASP A 208 -21.74 8.34 -15.92
C ASP A 208 -21.32 8.58 -17.39
N THR A 209 -20.55 9.64 -17.66
CA THR A 209 -20.09 10.02 -19.00
C THR A 209 -18.57 10.05 -19.18
N ILE A 210 -17.77 9.94 -18.12
CA ILE A 210 -16.31 10.11 -18.18
C ILE A 210 -15.62 8.78 -17.90
N ARG A 211 -14.88 8.31 -18.91
CA ARG A 211 -13.99 7.15 -18.79
C ARG A 211 -12.65 7.57 -18.22
N LEU A 212 -11.96 6.65 -17.57
CA LEU A 212 -10.60 6.86 -17.07
C LEU A 212 -9.66 7.25 -18.22
N SER A 213 -9.87 6.72 -19.43
CA SER A 213 -9.10 7.13 -20.63
C SER A 213 -9.14 8.63 -20.92
N ASN A 214 -10.18 9.33 -20.44
CA ASN A 214 -10.35 10.77 -20.63
C ASN A 214 -9.61 11.56 -19.54
N VAL A 215 -9.17 10.93 -18.45
CA VAL A 215 -8.42 11.60 -17.37
C VAL A 215 -6.99 11.84 -17.82
N ILE A 216 -6.62 13.11 -17.96
CA ILE A 216 -5.27 13.52 -18.40
C ILE A 216 -4.35 13.84 -17.22
N GLU A 217 -4.93 14.18 -16.07
CA GLU A 217 -4.19 14.48 -14.84
C GLU A 217 -5.04 14.08 -13.63
N ILE A 218 -4.43 13.53 -12.60
CA ILE A 218 -5.06 13.16 -11.33
C ILE A 218 -4.16 13.51 -10.14
N ASN A 219 -4.77 13.93 -9.03
CA ASN A 219 -4.17 14.05 -7.70
C ASN A 219 -5.20 13.69 -6.61
N ASP A 220 -4.80 13.84 -5.35
CA ASP A 220 -5.59 13.48 -4.16
C ASP A 220 -7.00 14.09 -4.09
N THR A 221 -7.19 15.27 -4.68
CA THR A 221 -8.40 16.07 -4.51
C THR A 221 -9.16 16.32 -5.79
N MET A 222 -8.52 16.08 -6.94
CA MET A 222 -9.13 16.33 -8.23
C MET A 222 -8.58 15.47 -9.36
N ALA A 223 -9.40 15.27 -10.38
CA ALA A 223 -8.99 14.75 -11.68
C ALA A 223 -9.42 15.71 -12.80
N ILE A 224 -8.54 15.91 -13.79
CA ILE A 224 -8.84 16.68 -14.99
C ILE A 224 -9.18 15.71 -16.11
N ALA A 225 -10.41 15.78 -16.60
CA ALA A 225 -10.88 14.97 -17.71
C ALA A 225 -11.00 15.80 -18.98
N GLN A 226 -10.52 15.25 -20.10
CA GLN A 226 -10.66 15.81 -21.43
C GLN A 226 -11.63 14.96 -22.24
N TYR A 227 -12.71 15.56 -22.72
CA TYR A 227 -13.67 14.87 -23.57
C TYR A 227 -14.14 15.75 -24.72
N TYR A 228 -14.54 15.10 -25.80
CA TYR A 228 -15.23 15.76 -26.90
C TYR A 228 -16.73 15.74 -26.65
N GLY A 229 -17.39 16.89 -26.72
CA GLY A 229 -18.81 16.98 -26.42
C GLY A 229 -19.45 18.25 -26.95
N MET A 230 -20.64 18.54 -26.43
CA MET A 230 -21.39 19.77 -26.70
C MET A 230 -21.57 20.53 -25.39
N LYS A 231 -21.24 21.82 -25.37
CA LYS A 231 -21.46 22.70 -24.23
C LYS A 231 -22.40 23.82 -24.61
N VAL A 232 -23.42 24.03 -23.78
CA VAL A 232 -24.30 25.19 -23.89
C VAL A 232 -23.59 26.38 -23.26
N VAL A 233 -23.39 27.43 -24.03
CA VAL A 233 -22.75 28.68 -23.58
C VAL A 233 -23.76 29.83 -23.64
N PRO A 234 -23.84 30.67 -22.60
CA PRO A 234 -24.65 31.86 -22.65
C PRO A 234 -24.00 32.86 -23.60
N VAL A 235 -24.81 33.40 -24.51
CA VAL A 235 -24.43 34.49 -25.41
C VAL A 235 -25.18 35.73 -24.93
N ASP A 236 -24.42 36.68 -24.38
CA ASP A 236 -24.95 37.97 -23.99
C ASP A 236 -24.69 38.96 -25.13
N THR A 237 -25.77 39.46 -25.74
CA THR A 237 -25.70 40.50 -26.77
C THR A 237 -26.51 41.71 -26.35
N ILE A 238 -25.87 42.88 -26.37
CA ILE A 238 -26.53 44.18 -26.24
C ILE A 238 -26.74 44.75 -27.64
N LEU A 239 -28.00 44.96 -28.01
CA LEU A 239 -28.37 45.67 -29.23
C LEU A 239 -28.68 47.14 -28.90
N VAL A 240 -28.16 48.07 -29.71
CA VAL A 240 -28.42 49.52 -29.56
C VAL A 240 -29.12 50.03 -30.80
N PHE A 241 -30.33 50.58 -30.64
CA PHE A 241 -31.12 51.17 -31.72
C PHE A 241 -31.71 52.51 -31.27
N ASP A 242 -31.46 53.57 -32.06
CA ASP A 242 -31.99 54.93 -31.82
C ASP A 242 -31.83 55.47 -30.38
N GLY A 243 -30.73 55.09 -29.71
CA GLY A 243 -30.42 55.55 -28.35
C GLY A 243 -31.00 54.69 -27.23
N ASP A 244 -31.82 53.69 -27.56
CA ASP A 244 -32.29 52.66 -26.63
C ASP A 244 -31.42 51.40 -26.72
N THR A 245 -31.30 50.70 -25.60
CA THR A 245 -30.54 49.44 -25.49
C THR A 245 -31.46 48.28 -25.12
N MET A 246 -31.36 47.18 -25.86
CA MET A 246 -32.04 45.92 -25.56
C MET A 246 -30.98 44.87 -25.23
N HIS A 247 -31.14 44.24 -24.07
CA HIS A 247 -30.30 43.13 -23.62
C HIS A 247 -30.97 41.82 -24.02
N ILE A 248 -30.23 40.96 -24.72
CA ILE A 248 -30.70 39.62 -25.11
C ILE A 248 -29.73 38.60 -24.53
N GLU A 249 -30.26 37.76 -23.64
CA GLU A 249 -29.59 36.55 -23.17
C GLU A 249 -30.06 35.37 -24.02
N GLU A 250 -29.20 34.86 -24.89
CA GLU A 250 -29.44 33.62 -25.63
C GLU A 250 -28.48 32.52 -25.16
N THR A 251 -28.72 31.30 -25.61
CA THR A 251 -27.80 30.18 -25.39
C THR A 251 -27.43 29.59 -26.74
N ASP A 252 -26.14 29.37 -26.97
CA ASP A 252 -25.63 28.66 -28.14
C ASP A 252 -25.02 27.31 -27.71
N THR A 253 -24.91 26.37 -28.65
CA THR A 253 -24.28 25.07 -28.41
C THR A 253 -22.99 24.97 -29.21
N ILE A 254 -21.87 24.89 -28.50
CA ILE A 254 -20.56 24.69 -29.11
C ILE A 254 -20.16 23.21 -29.01
N GLU A 255 -19.76 22.62 -30.13
CA GLU A 255 -19.16 21.29 -30.17
C GLU A 255 -17.63 21.44 -30.13
N GLY A 256 -16.97 20.67 -29.27
CA GLY A 256 -15.54 20.80 -29.11
C GLY A 256 -14.95 19.94 -28.01
N LEU A 257 -13.66 20.14 -27.82
CA LEU A 257 -12.90 19.50 -26.76
C LEU A 257 -12.97 20.34 -25.50
N PHE A 258 -13.45 19.74 -24.42
CA PHE A 258 -13.64 20.38 -23.13
C PHE A 258 -12.76 19.74 -22.07
N LEU A 259 -12.39 20.56 -21.09
CA LEU A 259 -11.77 20.12 -19.85
C LEU A 259 -12.80 20.24 -18.73
N ASP A 260 -12.85 19.23 -17.88
CA ASP A 260 -13.68 19.19 -16.69
C ASP A 260 -12.84 18.80 -15.48
N THR A 261 -13.21 19.35 -14.33
CA THR A 261 -12.53 19.09 -13.06
C THR A 261 -13.48 18.27 -12.19
N LEU A 262 -13.08 17.03 -11.93
CA LEU A 262 -13.78 16.11 -11.05
C LEU A 262 -13.20 16.27 -9.66
N THR A 263 -14.05 16.49 -8.66
CA THR A 263 -13.69 16.65 -7.24
C THR A 263 -14.48 15.68 -6.37
#